data_AF-A0A5E4IJJ3-F1
#
_entry.id   AF-A0A5E4IJJ3-F1
#
_cell.length_a   1.000
_cell.length_b   1.000
_cell.length_c   1.000
_cell.angle_alpha   90.00
_cell.angle_beta   90.00
_cell.angle_gamma   90.00
#
_symmetry.space_group_name_H-M   'P 1'
#
loop_
_entity.id
_entity.type
_entity.pdbx_description
1 polymer ?
#
loop_
_entity_poly.entity_id
_entity_poly.type
_entity_poly.pdbx_seq_one_letter_code
_entity_poly.pdbx_strand_id
1 'polypeptide(L)'
;MNCLHFSEALYAFYVYAPLQEVTDPRIMNRQDWVEISQEIESLCKLHDEAIANYEKCREFANRMALFLSELEDLGCQSIANMAMDVLMFCNPMVASHCDKASMEKGRLEQMKAEIGKKLRECK
;
A
#
# COMPACT_ATOMS: atom_id res chain seq x y z
N MET A 1 6.34 -48.56 14.94
CA MET A 1 6.20 -47.37 15.82
C MET A 1 7.00 -46.26 15.19
N ASN A 2 6.30 -45.15 14.97
CA ASN A 2 6.63 -44.07 14.04
C ASN A 2 7.59 -43.02 14.62
N CYS A 3 8.03 -42.19 13.68
CA CYS A 3 8.48 -40.81 13.84
C CYS A 3 9.91 -40.66 14.35
N LEU A 4 10.80 -40.23 13.45
CA LEU A 4 11.80 -39.16 13.62
C LEU A 4 12.78 -39.21 12.44
N HIS A 5 12.35 -38.87 11.22
CA HIS A 5 13.30 -38.61 10.11
C HIS A 5 12.69 -37.71 9.02
N PHE A 6 11.89 -36.72 9.42
CA PHE A 6 11.29 -35.78 8.46
C PHE A 6 11.18 -34.39 9.07
N SER A 7 12.31 -33.72 9.37
CA SER A 7 12.23 -32.32 9.79
C SER A 7 13.40 -31.40 9.42
N GLU A 8 14.58 -31.90 9.06
CA GLU A 8 15.69 -30.98 8.72
C GLU A 8 15.69 -30.55 7.24
N ALA A 9 15.28 -31.43 6.33
CA ALA A 9 15.26 -31.11 4.89
C ALA A 9 14.16 -30.10 4.51
N LEU A 10 13.00 -30.15 5.17
CA LEU A 10 11.93 -29.17 4.95
C LEU A 10 12.29 -27.80 5.55
N TYR A 11 13.01 -27.76 6.67
CA TYR A 11 13.44 -26.52 7.30
C TYR A 11 14.50 -25.80 6.45
N ALA A 12 15.44 -26.55 5.87
CA ALA A 12 16.43 -25.98 4.94
C ALA A 12 15.77 -25.48 3.64
N PHE A 13 14.74 -26.16 3.13
CA PHE A 13 14.00 -25.69 1.94
C PHE A 13 13.24 -24.39 2.22
N TYR A 14 12.64 -24.22 3.40
CA TYR A 14 11.97 -22.97 3.77
C TYR A 14 12.94 -21.81 4.09
N VAL A 15 14.12 -22.11 4.62
CA VAL A 15 15.11 -21.09 5.04
C VAL A 15 16.05 -20.66 3.90
N TYR A 16 16.31 -21.52 2.92
CA TYR A 16 17.22 -21.24 1.78
C TYR A 16 16.55 -21.24 0.41
N ALA A 17 15.22 -21.41 0.31
CA ALA A 17 14.54 -21.05 -0.93
C ALA A 17 14.68 -19.54 -1.11
N PRO A 18 15.32 -19.06 -2.19
CA PRO A 18 15.22 -17.64 -2.52
C PRO A 18 13.72 -17.36 -2.68
N LEU A 19 13.21 -16.39 -1.92
CA LEU A 19 11.93 -15.76 -2.21
C LEU A 19 11.99 -15.40 -3.69
N GLN A 20 11.30 -16.18 -4.50
CA GLN A 20 11.11 -15.89 -5.90
C GLN A 20 10.21 -14.66 -5.94
N GLU A 21 10.80 -13.47 -5.81
CA GLU A 21 10.22 -12.23 -6.31
C GLU A 21 10.15 -12.36 -7.83
N VAL A 22 9.20 -13.14 -8.31
CA VAL A 22 8.72 -13.07 -9.69
C VAL A 22 7.71 -11.93 -9.72
N THR A 23 8.19 -10.71 -9.50
CA THR A 23 7.52 -9.55 -10.08
C THR A 23 8.11 -9.43 -11.47
N ASP A 24 7.42 -9.99 -12.46
CA ASP A 24 7.59 -9.54 -13.84
C ASP A 24 7.47 -8.01 -13.79
N PRO A 25 8.54 -7.23 -14.09
CA PRO A 25 8.45 -5.78 -14.04
C PRO A 25 7.60 -5.35 -15.22
N ARG A 26 6.28 -5.40 -15.00
CA ARG A 26 5.28 -4.87 -15.91
C ARG A 26 5.69 -3.41 -16.13
N ILE A 27 6.16 -3.11 -17.34
CA ILE A 27 6.56 -1.73 -17.68
C ILE A 27 5.28 -0.92 -17.64
N MET A 28 5.13 -0.13 -16.59
CA MET A 28 3.99 0.74 -16.44
C MET A 28 3.94 1.72 -17.59
N ASN A 29 2.77 1.83 -18.18
CA ASN A 29 2.51 2.79 -19.23
C ASN A 29 1.92 4.08 -18.62
N ARG A 30 1.75 5.10 -19.45
CA ARG A 30 1.22 6.40 -19.02
C ARG A 30 -0.19 6.30 -18.41
N GLN A 31 -1.04 5.41 -18.93
CA GLN A 31 -2.41 5.23 -18.47
C GLN A 31 -2.44 4.68 -17.04
N ASP A 32 -1.57 3.71 -16.71
CA ASP A 32 -1.45 3.18 -15.35
C ASP A 32 -1.14 4.32 -14.35
N TRP A 33 -0.23 5.24 -14.71
CA TRP A 33 0.09 6.41 -13.88
C TRP A 33 -1.06 7.43 -13.78
N VAL A 34 -1.92 7.53 -14.80
CA VAL A 34 -3.12 8.38 -14.74
C VAL A 34 -4.12 7.80 -13.75
N GLU A 35 -4.34 6.48 -13.78
CA GLU A 35 -5.26 5.78 -12.88
C GLU A 35 -4.79 5.88 -11.43
N ILE A 36 -3.50 5.59 -11.19
CA ILE A 36 -2.87 5.77 -9.87
C ILE A 36 -3.00 7.23 -9.38
N SER A 37 -2.81 8.20 -10.27
CA SER A 37 -2.94 9.62 -9.93
C SER A 37 -4.38 10.01 -9.59
N GLN A 38 -5.38 9.40 -10.21
CA GLN A 38 -6.78 9.66 -9.90
C GLN A 38 -7.18 9.02 -8.58
N GLU A 39 -6.71 7.80 -8.32
CA GLU A 39 -7.05 7.10 -7.08
C GLU A 39 -6.42 7.78 -5.86
N ILE A 40 -5.16 8.22 -5.92
CA ILE A 40 -4.56 8.96 -4.81
C ILE A 40 -5.29 10.28 -4.53
N GLU A 41 -5.81 10.97 -5.56
CA GLU A 41 -6.61 12.17 -5.36
C GLU A 41 -7.96 11.89 -4.69
N SER A 42 -8.57 10.76 -5.05
CA SER A 42 -9.80 10.27 -4.42
C SER A 42 -9.57 9.93 -2.94
N LEU A 43 -8.47 9.24 -2.64
CA LEU A 43 -8.06 8.89 -1.27
C LEU A 43 -7.76 10.12 -0.41
N CYS A 44 -7.10 11.15 -0.96
CA CYS A 44 -6.89 12.42 -0.25
C CYS A 44 -8.21 13.08 0.18
N LYS A 45 -9.20 13.12 -0.72
CA LYS A 45 -10.53 13.68 -0.41
C LYS A 45 -11.24 12.86 0.66
N LEU A 46 -11.22 11.54 0.53
CA LEU A 46 -11.84 10.64 1.49
C LEU A 46 -11.21 10.77 2.89
N HIS A 47 -9.89 10.90 2.97
CA HIS A 47 -9.19 11.15 4.24
C HIS A 47 -9.67 12.45 4.92
N ASP A 48 -9.77 13.56 4.17
CA ASP A 48 -10.24 14.83 4.72
C ASP A 48 -11.68 14.73 5.27
N GLU A 49 -12.52 13.88 4.68
CA GLU A 49 -13.88 13.60 5.16
C GLU A 49 -13.92 12.59 6.34
N ALA A 50 -12.86 11.81 6.54
CA ALA A 50 -12.81 10.71 7.50
C ALA A 50 -12.35 11.11 8.91
N ILE A 51 -11.73 12.29 9.08
CA ILE A 51 -11.05 12.73 10.33
C ILE A 51 -11.91 12.54 11.60
N ALA A 52 -13.24 12.72 11.49
CA ALA A 52 -14.19 12.56 12.58
C ALA A 52 -15.35 11.60 12.24
N ASN A 53 -15.21 10.79 11.18
CA ASN A 53 -16.24 9.85 10.75
C ASN A 53 -15.63 8.44 10.66
N TYR A 54 -15.97 7.61 11.64
CA TYR A 54 -15.47 6.24 11.75
C TYR A 54 -15.73 5.40 10.50
N GLU A 55 -16.94 5.46 9.92
CA GLU A 55 -17.28 4.68 8.73
C GLU A 55 -16.42 5.10 7.53
N LYS A 56 -16.19 6.41 7.37
CA LYS A 56 -15.31 6.93 6.30
C LYS A 56 -13.84 6.60 6.55
N CYS A 57 -13.39 6.58 7.81
CA CYS A 57 -12.03 6.16 8.17
C CYS A 57 -11.82 4.67 7.83
N ARG A 58 -12.82 3.84 8.11
CA ARG A 58 -12.81 2.43 7.74
C ARG A 58 -12.84 2.24 6.22
N GLU A 59 -13.66 3.02 5.51
CA GLU A 59 -13.67 3.04 4.04
C GLU A 59 -12.30 3.42 3.47
N PHE A 60 -11.70 4.49 3.99
CA PHE A 60 -10.37 4.96 3.61
C PHE A 60 -9.31 3.86 3.80
N ALA A 61 -9.26 3.23 4.97
CA ALA A 61 -8.30 2.17 5.26
C ALA A 61 -8.46 0.98 4.30
N ASN A 62 -9.69 0.55 4.01
CA ASN A 62 -9.95 -0.52 3.07
C ASN A 62 -9.52 -0.15 1.64
N ARG A 63 -9.85 1.05 1.17
CA ARG A 63 -9.47 1.51 -0.18
C ARG A 63 -7.97 1.69 -0.30
N MET A 64 -7.31 2.22 0.73
CA MET A 64 -5.85 2.33 0.76
C MET A 64 -5.16 0.95 0.72
N ALA A 65 -5.71 -0.07 1.38
CA ALA A 65 -5.17 -1.43 1.32
C ALA A 65 -5.33 -2.06 -0.08
N LEU A 66 -6.45 -1.81 -0.76
CA LEU A 66 -6.63 -2.24 -2.16
C LEU A 66 -5.66 -1.50 -3.10
N PHE A 67 -5.51 -0.20 -2.91
CA PHE A 67 -4.56 0.61 -3.67
C PHE A 67 -3.11 0.15 -3.47
N LEU A 68 -2.73 -0.22 -2.23
CA LEU A 68 -1.43 -0.84 -1.96
C LEU A 68 -1.24 -2.12 -2.77
N SER A 69 -2.21 -3.04 -2.76
CA SER A 69 -2.14 -4.29 -3.52
C SER A 69 -1.97 -4.02 -5.02
N GLU A 70 -2.69 -3.05 -5.57
CA GLU A 70 -2.56 -2.66 -6.98
C GLU A 70 -1.17 -2.10 -7.30
N LEU A 71 -0.61 -1.27 -6.42
CA LEU A 71 0.75 -0.76 -6.56
C LEU A 71 1.79 -1.89 -6.53
N GLU A 72 1.61 -2.88 -5.67
CA GLU A 72 2.49 -4.06 -5.58
C GLU A 72 2.40 -4.90 -6.86
N ASP A 73 1.19 -5.16 -7.36
CA ASP A 73 0.95 -5.88 -8.61
C ASP A 73 1.56 -5.16 -9.84
N LEU A 74 1.61 -3.83 -9.79
CA LEU A 74 2.25 -2.98 -10.81
C LEU A 74 3.77 -2.81 -10.61
N GLY A 75 4.35 -3.38 -9.55
CA GLY A 75 5.78 -3.26 -9.24
C GLY A 75 6.19 -1.87 -8.74
N CYS A 76 5.25 -1.04 -8.29
CA CYS A 76 5.47 0.31 -7.75
C CYS A 76 6.02 0.32 -6.32
N GLN A 77 7.10 -0.41 -6.03
CA GLN A 77 7.60 -0.62 -4.66
C GLN A 77 7.79 0.68 -3.86
N SER A 78 8.28 1.76 -4.50
CA SER A 78 8.48 3.04 -3.81
C SER A 78 7.17 3.69 -3.39
N ILE A 79 6.12 3.60 -4.21
CA ILE A 79 4.79 4.15 -3.89
C ILE A 79 4.05 3.22 -2.91
N ALA A 80 4.17 1.90 -3.10
CA ALA A 80 3.62 0.89 -2.21
C ALA A 80 4.14 1.07 -0.77
N ASN A 81 5.44 1.29 -0.58
CA ASN A 81 6.01 1.57 0.74
C ASN A 81 5.41 2.84 1.39
N MET A 82 5.10 3.87 0.60
CA MET A 82 4.41 5.06 1.13
C MET A 82 2.94 4.77 1.49
N ALA A 83 2.26 3.90 0.75
CA ALA A 83 0.91 3.46 1.12
C ALA A 83 0.92 2.62 2.42
N MET A 84 1.93 1.76 2.61
CA MET A 84 2.14 1.05 3.88
C MET A 84 2.36 2.01 5.05
N ASP A 85 3.16 3.07 4.88
CA ASP A 85 3.34 4.12 5.90
C ASP A 85 2.00 4.71 6.32
N VAL A 86 1.12 5.04 5.36
CA VAL A 86 -0.22 5.59 5.66
C VAL A 86 -1.08 4.58 6.43
N LEU A 87 -1.10 3.31 6.03
CA LEU A 87 -1.85 2.25 6.73
C LEU A 87 -1.32 1.98 8.15
N MET A 88 -0.02 2.16 8.39
CA MET A 88 0.56 2.06 9.74
C MET A 88 0.08 3.18 10.67
N PHE A 89 -0.28 4.34 10.13
CA PHE A 89 -0.86 5.43 10.90
C PHE A 89 -2.37 5.26 11.08
N CYS A 90 -3.06 4.75 10.05
CA CYS A 90 -4.50 4.60 10.05
C CYS A 90 -4.95 3.42 10.92
N ASN A 91 -5.44 3.71 12.12
CA ASN A 91 -6.02 2.71 13.02
C ASN A 91 -7.46 3.10 13.38
N PRO A 92 -8.47 2.63 12.62
CA PRO A 92 -9.86 2.99 12.85
C PRO A 92 -10.35 2.49 14.22
N MET A 93 -10.50 3.40 15.18
CA MET A 93 -11.07 3.10 16.50
C MET A 93 -12.51 3.63 16.60
N VAL A 94 -13.40 2.79 17.10
CA VAL A 94 -14.81 3.16 17.29
C VAL A 94 -14.90 4.27 18.33
N ALA A 95 -15.56 5.39 17.98
CA ALA A 95 -15.81 6.54 18.85
C ALA A 95 -14.60 7.41 19.24
N SER A 96 -13.49 7.38 18.50
CA SER A 96 -12.40 8.35 18.63
C SER A 96 -12.16 9.14 17.34
N HIS A 97 -11.59 10.34 17.46
CA HIS A 97 -11.06 11.08 16.32
C HIS A 97 -9.76 10.44 15.84
N CYS A 98 -9.37 10.70 14.59
CA CYS A 98 -8.07 10.25 14.09
C CYS A 98 -6.95 11.15 14.65
N ASP A 99 -6.25 10.66 15.68
CA ASP A 99 -5.15 11.38 16.34
C ASP A 99 -3.96 11.62 15.39
N LYS A 100 -3.85 10.83 14.33
CA LYS A 100 -2.72 10.85 13.37
C LYS A 100 -3.09 11.45 12.01
N ALA A 101 -4.26 12.07 11.89
CA ALA A 101 -4.77 12.62 10.62
C ALA A 101 -3.79 13.60 9.95
N SER A 102 -3.03 14.38 10.73
CA SER A 102 -2.02 15.30 10.19
C SER A 102 -0.82 14.58 9.58
N MET A 103 -0.38 13.47 10.19
CA MET A 103 0.72 12.65 9.66
C MET A 103 0.28 11.86 8.42
N GLU A 104 -0.92 11.29 8.45
CA GLU A 104 -1.55 10.61 7.31
C GLU A 104 -1.68 11.56 6.12
N LYS A 105 -2.22 12.76 6.34
CA LYS A 105 -2.32 13.80 5.31
C LYS A 105 -0.96 14.17 4.73
N GLY A 106 0.04 14.40 5.57
CA GLY A 106 1.39 14.72 5.12
C GLY A 106 2.00 13.62 4.24
N ARG A 107 1.78 12.35 4.59
CA ARG A 107 2.23 11.22 3.74
C ARG A 107 1.44 11.08 2.44
N LEU A 108 0.12 11.28 2.47
CA LEU A 108 -0.71 11.29 1.27
C LEU A 108 -0.26 12.36 0.27
N GLU A 109 0.02 13.57 0.75
CA GLU A 109 0.50 14.68 -0.09
C GLU A 109 1.87 14.39 -0.71
N GLN A 110 2.79 13.78 0.05
CA GLN A 110 4.09 13.35 -0.46
C GLN A 110 3.93 12.25 -1.53
N MET A 111 3.10 11.25 -1.26
CA MET A 111 2.80 10.19 -2.22
C MET A 111 2.20 10.75 -3.52
N LYS A 112 1.24 11.67 -3.42
CA LYS A 112 0.67 12.39 -4.57
C LYS A 112 1.74 13.13 -5.38
N ALA A 113 2.67 13.81 -4.70
CA ALA A 113 3.74 14.54 -5.36
C ALA A 113 4.69 13.61 -6.15
N GLU A 114 5.04 12.45 -5.58
CA GLU A 114 5.89 11.45 -6.24
C GLU A 114 5.19 10.81 -7.45
N ILE A 115 3.92 10.45 -7.33
CA ILE A 115 3.11 9.97 -8.47
C ILE A 115 3.08 11.03 -9.58
N GLY A 116 2.89 12.30 -9.22
CA GLY A 116 2.90 13.40 -10.19
C GLY A 116 4.25 13.56 -10.90
N LYS A 117 5.38 13.26 -10.25
CA LYS A 117 6.70 13.24 -10.91
C LYS A 117 6.78 12.10 -11.91
N LYS A 118 6.38 10.88 -11.52
CA LYS A 118 6.38 9.69 -12.39
C LYS A 118 5.53 9.89 -13.64
N LEU A 119 4.34 10.47 -13.49
CA LEU A 119 3.45 10.79 -14.62
C LEU A 119 4.07 11.80 -15.62
N ARG A 120 4.96 12.69 -15.17
CA ARG A 120 5.68 13.63 -16.05
C ARG A 120 6.90 13.01 -16.72
N GLU A 121 7.49 11.98 -16.12
CA GLU A 121 8.61 11.20 -16.68
C GLU A 121 8.12 10.28 -17.81
N CYS A 122 6.90 9.73 -17.69
CA CYS A 122 6.21 8.97 -18.74
C CYS A 122 5.62 9.91 -19.81
N LYS A 123 6.47 10.52 -20.64
CA LYS A 123 6.06 11.27 -21.84
C LYS A 123 5.94 10.38 -23.07
#